data_AF-A0A1V0PUX9-F1
#
_entry.id   AF-A0A1V0PUX9-F1
#
_cell.length_a   1.000
_cell.length_b   1.000
_cell.length_c   1.000
_cell.angle_alpha   90.00
_cell.angle_beta   90.00
_cell.angle_gamma   90.00
#
_symmetry.space_group_name_H-M   'P 1'
#
loop_
_entity.id
_entity.type
_entity.pdbx_description
1 polymer ?
#
loop_
_entity_poly.entity_id
_entity_poly.type
_entity_poly.pdbx_seq_one_letter_code
_entity_poly.pdbx_strand_id
1 'polypeptide(L)'
;MFVTTHVIGSNNNLEARDIKAVEEFFARNAADIDWLKESFAAAGDAEALVLAIHADMFEFDFALPWDSEGYLRHSGFKAFAETLMAEANAFGKPVLLMFGDSHKFRMFRPFPSKSPHVMAIETFGSADMHAVEVMVDTDASYPFGARPLINAVQPIEWKE
;
A
#
# COMPACT_ATOMS: atom_id res chain seq x y z
N MET A 1 -3.65 10.24 11.04
CA MET A 1 -2.19 10.05 11.20
C MET A 1 -1.57 9.74 9.85
N PHE A 2 -0.34 10.19 9.59
CA PHE A 2 0.40 9.85 8.36
C PHE A 2 1.65 9.06 8.73
N VAL A 3 1.91 7.99 7.99
CA VAL A 3 3.00 7.03 8.22
C VAL A 3 3.66 6.69 6.90
N THR A 4 4.96 6.45 6.92
CA THR A 4 5.71 5.94 5.77
C THR A 4 6.52 4.72 6.21
N THR A 5 6.63 3.72 5.33
CA THR A 5 7.51 2.55 5.55
C THR A 5 8.35 2.29 4.29
N HIS A 6 9.52 1.67 4.45
CA HIS A 6 10.47 1.48 3.36
C HIS A 6 10.23 0.16 2.57
N VAL A 7 9.00 -0.03 2.12
CA VAL A 7 8.60 -1.16 1.26
C VAL A 7 8.78 -0.77 -0.21
N ILE A 8 9.71 -1.43 -0.92
CA ILE A 8 10.28 -0.93 -2.18
C ILE A 8 10.39 -1.97 -3.30
N GLY A 9 10.11 -1.53 -4.53
CA GLY A 9 10.38 -2.26 -5.78
C GLY A 9 9.79 -3.67 -5.85
N SER A 10 10.29 -4.45 -6.81
CA SER A 10 9.84 -5.83 -7.01
C SER A 10 10.20 -6.73 -5.83
N ASN A 11 9.23 -7.55 -5.40
CA ASN A 11 9.35 -8.52 -4.30
C ASN A 11 9.98 -7.94 -3.01
N ASN A 12 9.80 -6.65 -2.75
CA ASN A 12 10.42 -5.96 -1.62
C ASN A 12 11.96 -6.11 -1.60
N ASN A 13 12.62 -6.18 -2.76
CA ASN A 13 14.07 -6.47 -2.87
C ASN A 13 14.51 -7.83 -2.27
N LEU A 14 13.58 -8.76 -1.99
CA LEU A 14 13.93 -10.11 -1.55
C LEU A 14 14.44 -10.93 -2.76
N GLU A 15 15.74 -10.84 -2.99
CA GLU A 15 16.41 -11.45 -4.15
C GLU A 15 17.29 -12.63 -3.75
N ALA A 16 16.77 -13.85 -3.88
CA ALA A 16 17.44 -15.08 -3.42
C ALA A 16 18.83 -15.35 -4.03
N ARG A 17 19.19 -14.66 -5.13
CA ARG A 17 20.49 -14.79 -5.79
C ARG A 17 21.55 -13.82 -5.27
N ASP A 18 21.17 -12.86 -4.42
CA ASP A 18 22.07 -11.89 -3.81
C ASP A 18 21.93 -11.92 -2.28
N ILE A 19 22.94 -12.49 -1.62
CA ILE A 19 22.95 -12.63 -0.16
C ILE A 19 22.86 -11.28 0.56
N LYS A 20 23.46 -10.21 0.00
CA LYS A 20 23.42 -8.89 0.62
C LYS A 20 22.01 -8.30 0.54
N ALA A 21 21.32 -8.51 -0.58
CA ALA A 21 19.92 -8.10 -0.73
C ALA A 21 19.01 -8.86 0.24
N VAL A 22 19.24 -10.16 0.43
CA VAL A 22 18.50 -10.98 1.41
C VAL A 22 18.71 -10.48 2.84
N GLU A 23 19.96 -10.26 3.25
CA GLU A 23 20.31 -9.75 4.59
C GLU A 23 19.69 -8.36 4.85
N GLU A 24 19.81 -7.46 3.87
CA GLU A 24 19.21 -6.13 3.91
C GLU A 24 17.69 -6.20 4.00
N PHE A 25 17.03 -7.02 3.16
CA PHE A 25 15.58 -7.22 3.20
C PHE A 25 15.11 -7.65 4.58
N PHE A 26 15.72 -8.68 5.18
CA PHE A 26 15.24 -9.18 6.48
C PHE A 26 15.40 -8.14 7.58
N ALA A 27 16.51 -7.41 7.60
CA ALA A 27 16.73 -6.33 8.57
C ALA A 27 15.74 -5.17 8.36
N ARG A 28 15.58 -4.70 7.11
CA ARG A 28 14.66 -3.62 6.75
C ARG A 28 13.22 -3.99 7.03
N ASN A 29 12.77 -5.15 6.56
CA ASN A 29 11.38 -5.58 6.71
C ASN A 29 11.01 -5.81 8.18
N ALA A 30 11.93 -6.25 9.03
CA ALA A 30 11.71 -6.31 10.47
C ALA A 30 11.50 -4.91 11.06
N ALA A 31 12.37 -3.95 10.71
CA ALA A 31 12.23 -2.55 11.15
C ALA A 31 10.94 -1.89 10.63
N ASP A 32 10.55 -2.14 9.38
CA ASP A 32 9.29 -1.64 8.80
C ASP A 32 8.06 -2.21 9.52
N ILE A 33 8.09 -3.49 9.89
CA ILE A 33 7.02 -4.14 10.66
C ILE A 33 6.91 -3.56 12.06
N ASP A 34 8.04 -3.37 12.75
CA ASP A 34 8.05 -2.80 14.09
C ASP A 34 7.58 -1.34 14.06
N TRP A 35 8.07 -0.55 13.09
CA TRP A 35 7.62 0.83 12.88
C TRP A 35 6.12 0.92 12.55
N LEU A 36 5.60 0.00 11.75
CA LEU A 36 4.17 -0.06 11.43
C LEU A 36 3.33 -0.31 12.68
N LYS A 37 3.71 -1.29 13.50
CA LYS A 37 3.03 -1.61 14.77
C LYS A 37 3.07 -0.43 15.75
N GLU A 38 4.26 0.16 15.93
CA GLU A 38 4.43 1.33 16.78
C GLU A 38 3.59 2.52 16.30
N SER A 39 3.48 2.70 14.99
CA SER A 39 2.66 3.76 14.39
C SER A 39 1.17 3.56 14.66
N PHE A 40 0.66 2.33 14.53
CA PHE A 40 -0.74 2.03 14.89
C PHE A 40 -0.99 2.18 16.39
N ALA A 41 -0.05 1.75 17.24
CA ALA A 41 -0.14 1.96 18.69
C ALA A 41 -0.13 3.45 19.08
N ALA A 42 0.62 4.28 18.34
CA ALA A 42 0.69 5.72 18.52
C ALA A 42 -0.49 6.48 17.89
N ALA A 43 -1.37 5.81 17.13
CA ALA A 43 -2.46 6.47 16.42
C ALA A 43 -3.50 7.10 17.35
N GLY A 44 -3.59 6.67 18.62
CA GLY A 44 -4.42 7.29 19.66
C GLY A 44 -5.84 7.58 19.19
N ASP A 45 -6.26 8.85 19.25
CA ASP A 45 -7.59 9.30 18.85
C ASP A 45 -7.73 9.56 17.34
N ALA A 46 -6.71 9.29 16.52
CA ALA A 46 -6.76 9.53 15.08
C ALA A 46 -7.99 8.85 14.46
N GLU A 47 -8.72 9.59 13.63
CA GLU A 47 -9.94 9.10 12.97
C GLU A 47 -9.64 8.27 11.72
N ALA A 48 -8.46 8.45 11.13
CA ALA A 48 -7.95 7.67 10.01
C ALA A 48 -6.42 7.61 10.02
N LEU A 49 -5.86 6.60 9.34
CA LEU A 49 -4.43 6.44 9.10
C LEU A 49 -4.14 6.42 7.60
N VAL A 50 -3.11 7.15 7.17
CA VAL A 50 -2.58 7.12 5.81
C VAL A 50 -1.17 6.55 5.86
N LEU A 51 -0.94 5.46 5.15
CA LEU A 51 0.33 4.76 5.04
C LEU A 51 0.84 4.91 3.61
N ALA A 52 2.04 5.44 3.42
CA ALA A 52 2.69 5.49 2.11
C ALA A 52 3.87 4.51 2.03
N ILE A 53 3.96 3.83 0.89
CA ILE A 53 5.06 2.96 0.47
C ILE A 53 5.43 3.25 -0.98
N HIS A 54 6.51 2.64 -1.48
CA HIS A 54 6.84 2.74 -2.90
C HIS A 54 6.22 1.61 -3.72
N ALA A 55 6.43 0.36 -3.31
CA ALA A 55 6.17 -0.84 -4.10
C ALA A 55 4.69 -1.09 -4.40
N ASP A 56 4.41 -1.69 -5.57
CA ASP A 56 3.15 -2.35 -5.84
C ASP A 56 3.20 -3.80 -5.34
N MET A 57 2.66 -4.03 -4.15
CA MET A 57 2.55 -5.37 -3.57
C MET A 57 1.42 -6.21 -4.18
N PHE A 58 0.79 -5.77 -5.27
CA PHE A 58 -0.37 -6.41 -5.92
C PHE A 58 -0.19 -6.70 -7.42
N GLU A 59 0.92 -6.30 -8.06
CA GLU A 59 1.09 -6.46 -9.52
C GLU A 59 1.22 -7.93 -9.94
N PHE A 60 2.07 -8.65 -9.22
CA PHE A 60 2.13 -10.09 -9.34
C PHE A 60 0.96 -10.60 -8.51
N ASP A 61 0.12 -11.46 -9.08
CA ASP A 61 -0.96 -12.13 -8.35
C ASP A 61 -0.32 -13.03 -7.27
N PHE A 62 0.18 -12.40 -6.20
CA PHE A 62 0.79 -13.03 -5.05
C PHE A 62 -0.28 -13.81 -4.26
N ALA A 63 -1.55 -13.59 -4.60
CA ALA A 63 -2.65 -14.45 -4.21
C ALA A 63 -2.54 -15.84 -4.87
N LEU A 64 -2.94 -16.86 -4.13
CA LEU A 64 -3.15 -18.19 -4.69
C LEU A 64 -4.59 -18.29 -5.19
N PRO A 65 -4.91 -19.22 -6.11
CA PRO A 65 -6.28 -19.38 -6.63
C PRO A 65 -7.35 -19.61 -5.54
N TRP A 66 -6.94 -20.02 -4.34
CA TRP A 66 -7.81 -20.24 -3.18
C TRP A 66 -7.74 -19.14 -2.11
N ASP A 67 -6.85 -18.16 -2.27
CA ASP A 67 -6.72 -17.02 -1.35
C ASP A 67 -6.40 -15.74 -2.12
N SER A 68 -7.44 -15.09 -2.62
CA SER A 68 -7.39 -13.83 -3.39
C SER A 68 -6.91 -12.62 -2.58
N GLU A 69 -6.87 -12.74 -1.25
CA GLU A 69 -6.42 -11.70 -0.31
C GLU A 69 -5.14 -12.16 0.41
N GLY A 70 -4.41 -13.08 -0.21
CA GLY A 70 -3.23 -13.74 0.35
C GLY A 70 -1.94 -13.36 -0.37
N TYR A 71 -0.84 -13.89 0.17
CA TYR A 71 0.49 -13.79 -0.43
C TYR A 71 1.15 -15.16 -0.47
N LEU A 72 1.89 -15.43 -1.55
CA LEU A 72 2.75 -16.60 -1.67
C LEU A 72 3.69 -16.67 -0.48
N ARG A 73 3.97 -17.88 0.01
CA ARG A 73 4.83 -18.10 1.18
C ARG A 73 6.22 -17.46 1.05
N HIS A 74 6.73 -17.31 -0.17
CA HIS A 74 8.05 -16.75 -0.48
C HIS A 74 7.99 -15.29 -0.94
N SER A 75 6.83 -14.63 -0.90
CA SER A 75 6.70 -13.21 -1.23
C SER A 75 7.37 -12.36 -0.14
N GLY A 76 8.22 -11.42 -0.56
CA GLY A 76 8.84 -10.42 0.33
C GLY A 76 7.83 -9.44 0.93
N PHE A 77 6.59 -9.41 0.45
CA PHE A 77 5.53 -8.55 0.96
C PHE A 77 4.66 -9.23 2.04
N LYS A 78 4.69 -10.56 2.12
CA LYS A 78 3.72 -11.34 2.92
C LYS A 78 3.64 -10.88 4.38
N ALA A 79 4.78 -10.82 5.06
CA ALA A 79 4.82 -10.50 6.49
C ALA A 79 4.36 -9.05 6.77
N PHE A 80 4.73 -8.12 5.89
CA PHE A 80 4.29 -6.73 5.98
C PHE A 80 2.77 -6.62 5.77
N ALA A 81 2.23 -7.24 4.71
CA ALA A 81 0.81 -7.19 4.40
C ALA A 81 -0.06 -7.86 5.48
N GLU A 82 0.39 -8.99 6.04
CA GLU A 82 -0.30 -9.63 7.17
C GLU A 82 -0.30 -8.75 8.43
N THR A 83 0.82 -8.05 8.69
CA THR A 83 0.89 -7.08 9.79
C THR A 83 -0.05 -5.91 9.53
N LEU A 84 -0.06 -5.34 8.32
CA LEU A 84 -0.96 -4.24 7.95
C LEU A 84 -2.43 -4.63 8.15
N MET A 85 -2.85 -5.82 7.69
CA MET A 85 -4.23 -6.30 7.89
C MET A 85 -4.57 -6.45 9.37
N ALA A 86 -3.66 -7.03 10.17
CA ALA A 86 -3.88 -7.23 11.60
C ALA A 86 -4.01 -5.90 12.36
N GLU A 87 -3.08 -4.97 12.13
CA GLU A 87 -3.08 -3.66 12.80
C GLU A 87 -4.24 -2.79 12.33
N ALA A 88 -4.58 -2.80 11.03
CA ALA A 88 -5.75 -2.07 10.51
C ALA A 88 -7.06 -2.59 11.12
N ASN A 89 -7.20 -3.91 11.30
CA ASN A 89 -8.36 -4.49 11.96
C ASN A 89 -8.43 -4.12 13.45
N ALA A 90 -7.28 -4.12 14.15
CA ALA A 90 -7.21 -3.71 15.54
C ALA A 90 -7.51 -2.21 15.71
N PHE A 91 -7.07 -1.38 14.76
CA PHE A 91 -7.37 0.05 14.71
C PHE A 91 -8.87 0.32 14.51
N GLY A 92 -9.57 -0.54 13.75
CA GLY A 92 -11.02 -0.51 13.55
C GLY A 92 -11.55 0.73 12.83
N LYS A 93 -10.64 1.53 12.28
CA LYS A 93 -10.89 2.83 11.63
C LYS A 93 -10.26 2.83 10.23
N PRO A 94 -10.67 3.76 9.36
CA PRO A 94 -10.20 3.82 7.97
C PRO A 94 -8.67 3.91 7.83
N VAL A 95 -8.12 3.10 6.92
CA VAL A 95 -6.70 3.10 6.55
C VAL A 95 -6.55 3.27 5.04
N LEU A 96 -5.78 4.27 4.60
CA LEU A 96 -5.42 4.47 3.20
C LEU A 96 -3.97 4.06 2.97
N LEU A 97 -3.76 3.05 2.11
CA LEU A 97 -2.45 2.67 1.59
C LEU A 97 -2.18 3.42 0.28
N MET A 98 -1.15 4.25 0.25
CA MET A 98 -0.68 4.96 -0.95
C MET A 98 0.59 4.32 -1.47
N PHE A 99 0.66 4.07 -2.78
CA PHE A 99 1.83 3.46 -3.42
C PHE A 99 1.97 3.87 -4.89
N GLY A 100 3.07 3.43 -5.53
CA GLY A 100 3.35 3.67 -6.96
C GLY A 100 3.81 2.39 -7.65
N ASP A 101 4.97 2.42 -8.31
CA ASP A 101 5.68 1.29 -8.94
C ASP A 101 5.05 0.77 -10.25
N SER A 102 3.77 0.42 -10.25
CA SER A 102 3.07 -0.17 -11.42
C SER A 102 2.70 0.84 -12.51
N HIS A 103 2.71 2.14 -12.19
CA HIS A 103 2.29 3.25 -13.06
C HIS A 103 0.82 3.16 -13.53
N LYS A 104 -0.06 2.57 -12.73
CA LYS A 104 -1.49 2.38 -13.02
C LYS A 104 -2.32 3.17 -12.01
N PHE A 105 -2.82 4.36 -12.37
CA PHE A 105 -3.73 5.07 -11.48
C PHE A 105 -4.98 4.23 -11.21
N ARG A 106 -5.15 3.78 -9.95
CA ARG A 106 -6.30 2.98 -9.50
C ARG A 106 -6.53 3.17 -8.00
N MET A 107 -7.79 2.99 -7.60
CA MET A 107 -8.20 3.00 -6.20
C MET A 107 -9.12 1.80 -5.96
N PHE A 108 -8.80 0.97 -4.98
CA PHE A 108 -9.51 -0.29 -4.75
C PHE A 108 -9.39 -0.75 -3.28
N ARG A 109 -10.14 -1.80 -2.92
CA ARG A 109 -10.00 -2.48 -1.63
C ARG A 109 -9.19 -3.76 -1.82
N PRO A 110 -7.93 -3.83 -1.36
CA PRO A 110 -7.11 -5.04 -1.54
C PRO A 110 -7.57 -6.22 -0.67
N PHE A 111 -8.20 -5.96 0.48
CA PHE A 111 -8.55 -6.98 1.47
C PHE A 111 -10.02 -6.89 1.90
N PRO A 112 -11.00 -6.99 0.97
CA PRO A 112 -12.40 -6.75 1.28
C PRO A 112 -12.99 -7.66 2.36
N SER A 113 -12.44 -8.87 2.55
CA SER A 113 -12.92 -9.82 3.56
C SER A 113 -12.03 -9.83 4.81
N LYS A 114 -10.70 -9.82 4.62
CA LYS A 114 -9.72 -9.96 5.71
C LYS A 114 -9.44 -8.64 6.42
N SER A 115 -9.51 -7.51 5.73
CA SER A 115 -9.30 -6.19 6.34
C SER A 115 -10.08 -5.09 5.61
N PRO A 116 -11.41 -5.01 5.82
CA PRO A 116 -12.30 -4.15 5.04
C PRO A 116 -12.07 -2.64 5.24
N HIS A 117 -11.32 -2.27 6.26
CA HIS A 117 -10.96 -0.88 6.57
C HIS A 117 -9.83 -0.34 5.68
N VAL A 118 -9.10 -1.22 4.98
CA VAL A 118 -7.98 -0.84 4.12
C VAL A 118 -8.49 -0.51 2.72
N MET A 119 -8.19 0.71 2.29
CA MET A 119 -8.31 1.16 0.91
C MET A 119 -6.92 1.43 0.37
N ALA A 120 -6.68 1.12 -0.90
CA ALA A 120 -5.39 1.34 -1.54
C ALA A 120 -5.57 2.28 -2.74
N ILE A 121 -4.60 3.16 -2.95
CA ILE A 121 -4.51 4.04 -4.10
C ILE A 121 -3.10 4.02 -4.68
N GLU A 122 -3.06 3.82 -5.99
CA GLU A 122 -1.83 3.91 -6.78
C GLU A 122 -1.81 5.25 -7.53
N THR A 123 -0.68 5.95 -7.47
CA THR A 123 -0.48 7.20 -8.22
C THR A 123 -0.09 6.94 -9.68
N PHE A 124 -0.23 7.97 -10.51
CA PHE A 124 0.30 7.98 -11.87
C PHE A 124 1.82 7.80 -11.89
N GLY A 125 2.31 7.20 -12.98
CA GLY A 125 3.72 6.96 -13.21
C GLY A 125 4.41 8.06 -14.00
N SER A 126 5.68 7.80 -14.33
CA SER A 126 6.54 8.75 -15.05
C SER A 126 6.09 9.08 -16.48
N ALA A 127 5.21 8.27 -17.08
CA ALA A 127 4.66 8.52 -18.41
C ALA A 127 3.67 9.69 -18.40
N ASP A 128 2.76 9.73 -17.42
CA ASP A 128 1.69 10.74 -17.35
C ASP A 128 2.12 11.95 -16.51
N MET A 129 2.89 11.72 -15.44
CA MET A 129 3.32 12.76 -14.47
C MET A 129 2.15 13.59 -13.94
N HIS A 130 0.96 13.00 -13.84
CA HIS A 130 -0.19 13.58 -13.17
C HIS A 130 -0.03 13.52 -11.65
N ALA A 131 -0.71 14.41 -10.93
CA ALA A 131 -0.81 14.32 -9.48
C ALA A 131 -2.18 13.78 -9.06
N VAL A 132 -2.29 13.31 -7.83
CA VAL A 132 -3.57 12.90 -7.23
C VAL A 132 -3.80 13.75 -5.98
N GLU A 133 -4.93 14.45 -5.95
CA GLU A 133 -5.43 15.06 -4.73
C GLU A 133 -6.26 14.03 -3.97
N VAL A 134 -5.83 13.71 -2.76
CA VAL A 134 -6.56 12.82 -1.84
C VAL A 134 -7.38 13.68 -0.89
N MET A 135 -8.68 13.46 -0.90
CA MET A 135 -9.64 14.07 0.03
C MET A 135 -9.90 13.09 1.17
N VAL A 136 -9.88 13.60 2.41
CA VAL A 136 -10.16 12.82 3.61
C VAL A 136 -11.35 13.43 4.35
N ASP A 137 -12.43 12.68 4.47
CA ASP A 137 -13.65 13.05 5.21
C ASP A 137 -14.04 11.91 6.15
N THR A 138 -13.64 12.02 7.41
CA THR A 138 -13.80 10.96 8.41
C THR A 138 -15.24 10.77 8.89
N ASP A 139 -16.14 11.70 8.57
CA ASP A 139 -17.58 11.59 8.86
C ASP A 139 -18.33 10.82 7.75
N ALA A 140 -17.72 10.65 6.57
CA ALA A 140 -18.32 9.94 5.46
C ALA A 140 -18.20 8.40 5.58
N SER A 141 -19.20 7.68 5.07
CA SER A 141 -19.14 6.20 4.96
C SER A 141 -17.97 5.71 4.10
N TYR A 142 -17.47 6.56 3.20
CA TYR A 142 -16.28 6.34 2.39
C TYR A 142 -15.32 7.52 2.58
N PRO A 143 -14.36 7.41 3.50
CA PRO A 143 -13.63 8.57 4.01
C PRO A 143 -12.49 9.04 3.10
N PHE A 144 -12.20 8.30 2.03
CA PHE A 144 -11.15 8.64 1.08
C PHE A 144 -11.74 8.88 -0.30
N GLY A 145 -11.50 10.07 -0.84
CA GLY A 145 -11.77 10.42 -2.23
C GLY A 145 -10.48 10.72 -2.97
N ALA A 146 -10.47 10.52 -4.29
CA ALA A 146 -9.31 10.80 -5.14
C ALA A 146 -9.72 11.62 -6.37
N ARG A 147 -8.95 12.69 -6.65
CA ARG A 147 -9.13 13.53 -7.82
C ARG A 147 -7.80 13.66 -8.59
N PRO A 148 -7.71 13.15 -9.83
CA PRO A 148 -6.57 13.42 -10.69
C PRO A 148 -6.39 14.91 -10.97
N LEU A 149 -5.16 15.39 -10.83
CA LEU A 149 -4.71 16.71 -11.25
C LEU A 149 -3.87 16.53 -12.52
N ILE A 150 -4.50 16.84 -13.65
CA ILE A 150 -3.95 16.54 -14.97
C ILE A 150 -2.76 17.44 -15.30
N ASN A 151 -1.66 16.79 -15.66
CA ASN A 151 -0.52 17.44 -16.29
C ASN A 151 -0.90 17.84 -17.73
N ALA A 152 -1.04 19.14 -17.97
CA ALA A 152 -1.47 19.66 -19.27
C ALA A 152 -0.52 19.31 -20.43
N VAL A 153 0.74 18.95 -20.16
CA VAL A 153 1.71 18.54 -21.20
C VAL A 153 1.71 17.04 -21.49
N GLN A 154 0.93 16.23 -20.77
CA GLN A 154 0.81 14.77 -20.94
C GLN A 154 -0.65 14.33 -20.78
N PRO A 155 -1.60 14.75 -21.64
CA PRO A 155 -3.02 14.47 -21.44
C PRO A 155 -3.32 12.96 -21.39
N ILE A 156 -4.31 12.56 -20.57
CA ILE A 156 -4.76 11.16 -20.50
C ILE A 156 -5.30 10.72 -21.87
N GLU A 157 -4.59 9.82 -22.54
CA GLU A 157 -5.10 9.09 -23.69
C GLU A 157 -5.92 7.90 -23.17
N TRP A 158 -7.25 8.09 -23.05
CA TRP A 158 -8.16 6.97 -22.82
C TRP A 158 -8.12 6.07 -24.06
N LYS A 159 -7.44 4.93 -23.97
CA LYS A 159 -7.55 3.89 -24.99
C LYS A 159 -8.93 3.25 -24.85
N GLU A 160 -9.79 3.50 -25.84
CA GLU A 160 -11.08 2.82 -26.02
C GLU A 160 -10.93 1.30 -26.12
#